data_AF-A0A2E3P1Y7-F1
#
_entry.id   AF-A0A2E3P1Y7-F1
#
_cell.length_a   1.000
_cell.length_b   1.000
_cell.length_c   1.000
_cell.angle_alpha   90.00
_cell.angle_beta   90.00
_cell.angle_gamma   90.00
#
_symmetry.space_group_name_H-M   'P 1'
#
loop_
_entity.id
_entity.type
_entity.pdbx_description
1 polymer ?
#
loop_
_entity_poly.entity_id
_entity_poly.type
_entity_poly.pdbx_seq_one_letter_code
_entity_poly.pdbx_strand_id
1 'polypeptide(L)'
;MFYGPEAEAKRLNRDVTYIVHALNEEHYGPIAKDVAADLRKDIDYTIETFIQKDETYGFKRGLDNLSRMHNEARKCRDQCALTSLTLAIIYLRAGKIGDPAKPAIAAIEAFVEEWSPVAGDDSGVMPPPPN
;
A
#
# COMPACT_ATOMS: atom_id res chain seq x y z
N MET A 1 22.42 -11.95 -9.52
CA MET A 1 21.53 -13.14 -9.46
C MET A 1 20.12 -12.67 -9.80
N PHE A 2 19.68 -12.87 -11.05
CA PHE A 2 18.34 -12.50 -11.48
C PHE A 2 17.38 -13.58 -10.99
N TYR A 3 16.67 -13.28 -9.91
CA TYR A 3 15.62 -14.13 -9.38
C TYR A 3 14.37 -13.91 -10.24
N GLY A 4 13.84 -14.98 -10.84
CA GLY A 4 12.62 -14.93 -11.64
C GLY A 4 11.38 -14.48 -10.85
N PRO A 5 10.23 -14.31 -11.51
CA PRO A 5 9.02 -13.73 -10.94
C PRO A 5 8.55 -14.41 -9.65
N GLU A 6 8.75 -15.73 -9.51
CA GLU A 6 8.42 -16.48 -8.30
C GLU A 6 9.25 -16.08 -7.08
N ALA A 7 10.55 -15.86 -7.28
CA ALA A 7 11.45 -15.48 -6.20
C ALA A 7 11.30 -13.99 -5.86
N GLU A 8 10.88 -13.16 -6.82
CA GLU A 8 10.41 -11.81 -6.51
C GLU A 8 9.12 -11.84 -5.70
N ALA A 9 8.11 -12.62 -6.09
CA ALA A 9 6.87 -12.76 -5.33
C ALA A 9 7.12 -13.21 -3.88
N LYS A 10 7.98 -14.21 -3.66
CA LYS A 10 8.35 -14.66 -2.31
C LYS A 10 8.96 -13.54 -1.47
N ARG A 11 9.80 -12.68 -2.07
CA ARG A 11 10.36 -11.52 -1.37
C ARG A 11 9.26 -10.51 -1.04
N LEU A 12 8.43 -10.13 -2.01
CA LEU A 12 7.35 -9.17 -1.79
C LEU A 12 6.39 -9.63 -0.69
N ASN A 13 5.96 -10.90 -0.72
CA ASN A 13 5.07 -11.48 0.29
C ASN A 13 5.69 -11.50 1.69
N ARG A 14 7.00 -11.71 1.80
CA ARG A 14 7.70 -11.67 3.10
C ARG A 14 7.87 -10.24 3.58
N ASP A 15 8.33 -9.35 2.70
CA ASP A 15 8.70 -7.98 3.06
C ASP A 15 7.45 -7.19 3.51
N VAL A 16 6.32 -7.36 2.82
CA VAL A 16 5.03 -6.76 3.22
C VAL A 16 4.55 -7.27 4.58
N THR A 17 4.67 -8.58 4.84
CA THR A 17 4.28 -9.18 6.13
C THR A 17 5.09 -8.57 7.27
N TYR A 18 6.39 -8.37 7.06
CA TYR A 18 7.27 -7.74 8.04
C TYR A 18 6.89 -6.28 8.28
N ILE A 19 6.63 -5.51 7.22
CA ILE A 19 6.27 -4.09 7.31
C ILE A 19 4.92 -3.92 8.02
N VAL A 20 3.89 -4.67 7.63
CA VAL A 20 2.56 -4.61 8.25
C VAL A 20 2.62 -5.05 9.71
N HIS A 21 3.37 -6.11 10.04
CA HIS A 21 3.59 -6.51 11.42
C HIS A 21 4.23 -5.38 12.24
N ALA A 22 5.28 -4.75 11.71
CA ALA A 22 5.94 -3.64 12.39
C ALA A 22 4.99 -2.45 12.61
N LEU A 23 4.12 -2.13 11.65
CA LEU A 23 3.13 -1.05 11.77
C LEU A 23 2.07 -1.32 12.85
N ASN A 24 1.77 -2.59 13.12
CA ASN A 24 0.83 -2.99 14.17
C ASN A 24 1.49 -3.09 15.56
N GLU A 25 2.82 -2.96 15.67
CA GLU A 25 3.51 -2.92 16.97
C GLU A 25 3.37 -1.54 17.64
N GLU A 26 3.38 -1.52 18.97
CA GLU A 26 3.06 -0.37 19.83
C GLU A 26 3.89 0.90 19.55
N HIS A 27 5.08 0.75 18.95
CA HIS A 27 5.96 1.88 18.58
C HIS A 27 5.61 2.55 17.24
N TYR A 28 4.97 1.85 16.31
CA TYR A 28 4.61 2.37 14.99
C TYR A 28 3.09 2.48 14.76
N GLY A 29 2.29 1.91 15.66
CA GLY A 29 0.83 2.10 15.69
C GLY A 29 0.35 3.56 15.55
N PRO A 30 1.03 4.58 16.13
CA PRO A 30 0.60 5.97 15.97
C PRO A 30 0.59 6.49 14.52
N ILE A 31 1.39 5.92 13.62
CA ILE A 31 1.46 6.34 12.21
C ILE A 31 0.67 5.41 11.28
N ALA A 32 0.15 4.27 11.76
CA ALA A 32 -0.48 3.27 10.91
C ALA A 32 -1.66 3.83 10.09
N LYS A 33 -2.48 4.68 10.73
CA LYS A 33 -3.59 5.38 10.08
C LYS A 33 -3.12 6.31 8.96
N ASP A 34 -2.10 7.13 9.22
CA ASP A 34 -1.57 8.07 8.24
C ASP A 34 -0.90 7.33 7.08
N VAL A 35 -0.15 6.26 7.38
CA VAL A 35 0.46 5.37 6.38
C VAL A 35 -0.60 4.72 5.49
N ALA A 36 -1.70 4.24 6.06
CA ALA A 36 -2.80 3.62 5.30
C ALA A 36 -3.49 4.64 4.37
N ALA A 37 -3.73 5.86 4.85
CA ALA A 37 -4.33 6.93 4.05
C ALA A 37 -3.42 7.36 2.90
N ASP A 38 -2.13 7.60 3.18
CA ASP A 38 -1.14 7.95 2.15
C ASP A 38 -0.94 6.81 1.16
N LEU A 39 -0.90 5.55 1.62
CA LEU A 39 -0.76 4.37 0.77
C LEU A 39 -1.90 4.25 -0.24
N ARG A 40 -3.16 4.39 0.19
CA ARG A 40 -4.32 4.35 -0.71
C ARG A 40 -4.19 5.46 -1.77
N LYS A 41 -3.90 6.68 -1.33
CA LYS A 41 -3.73 7.83 -2.22
C LYS A 41 -2.59 7.62 -3.22
N ASP A 42 -1.45 7.09 -2.79
CA ASP A 42 -0.29 6.83 -3.65
C ASP A 42 -0.59 5.77 -4.72
N ILE A 43 -1.32 4.70 -4.35
CA ILE A 43 -1.79 3.67 -5.28
C ILE A 43 -2.75 4.28 -6.31
N ASP A 44 -3.82 4.93 -5.85
CA ASP A 44 -4.87 5.46 -6.70
C ASP A 44 -4.32 6.51 -7.67
N TYR A 45 -3.56 7.48 -7.15
CA TYR A 45 -2.89 8.49 -7.97
C TYR A 45 -1.99 7.86 -9.03
N THR A 46 -1.22 6.83 -8.67
CA THR A 46 -0.30 6.20 -9.62
C THR A 46 -1.04 5.45 -10.73
N ILE A 47 -2.11 4.73 -10.37
CA ILE A 47 -2.94 3.99 -11.31
C ILE A 47 -3.63 4.95 -12.28
N GLU A 48 -4.34 5.96 -11.77
CA GLU A 48 -5.13 6.90 -12.56
C GLU A 48 -4.25 7.82 -13.43
N THR A 49 -3.10 8.26 -12.91
CA THR A 49 -2.26 9.25 -13.59
C THR A 49 -1.34 8.62 -14.62
N PHE A 50 -0.80 7.42 -14.34
CA PHE A 50 0.20 6.79 -15.19
C PHE A 50 -0.33 5.54 -15.89
N ILE A 51 -0.84 4.57 -15.13
CA ILE A 51 -1.11 3.22 -15.66
C ILE A 51 -2.34 3.21 -16.58
N GLN A 52 -3.45 3.79 -16.17
CA GLN A 52 -4.69 3.81 -16.95
C GLN A 52 -4.57 4.68 -18.21
N LYS A 53 -3.72 5.71 -18.18
CA LYS A 53 -3.52 6.63 -19.31
C LYS A 53 -2.55 6.12 -20.36
N ASP A 54 -1.70 5.15 -19.99
CA ASP A 54 -0.66 4.60 -20.86
C ASP A 54 -0.37 3.14 -20.48
N GLU A 55 -1.04 2.20 -21.15
CA GLU A 55 -0.85 0.77 -20.88
C GLU A 55 0.56 0.27 -21.24
N THR A 56 1.28 0.98 -22.11
CA THR A 56 2.59 0.53 -22.61
C THR A 56 3.72 0.97 -21.67
N TYR A 57 3.73 2.24 -21.26
CA TYR A 57 4.81 2.82 -20.46
C TYR A 57 4.37 3.33 -19.09
N GLY A 58 3.07 3.41 -18.83
CA GLY A 58 2.50 3.95 -17.61
C GLY A 58 2.98 3.23 -16.36
N PHE A 59 3.07 1.90 -16.39
CA PHE A 59 3.59 1.12 -15.27
C PHE A 59 5.03 1.50 -14.90
N LYS A 60 5.91 1.60 -15.90
CA LYS A 60 7.31 2.00 -15.68
C LYS A 60 7.39 3.42 -15.12
N ARG A 61 6.66 4.37 -15.73
CA ARG A 61 6.65 5.77 -15.29
C ARG A 61 6.07 5.95 -13.89
N GLY A 62 5.05 5.18 -13.53
CA GLY A 62 4.47 5.16 -12.19
C GLY A 62 5.49 4.69 -11.15
N LEU A 63 6.19 3.58 -11.41
CA LEU A 63 7.25 3.10 -10.52
C LEU A 63 8.43 4.06 -10.42
N ASP A 64 8.84 4.69 -11.53
CA ASP A 64 9.90 5.70 -11.52
C ASP A 64 9.49 6.92 -10.67
N ASN A 65 8.23 7.36 -10.77
CA ASN A 65 7.70 8.45 -9.96
C ASN A 65 7.66 8.10 -8.46
N LEU A 66 7.14 6.92 -8.09
CA LEU A 66 7.13 6.47 -6.70
C LEU A 66 8.55 6.33 -6.14
N SER A 67 9.49 5.80 -6.92
CA SER A 67 10.90 5.68 -6.51
C SER A 67 11.55 7.05 -6.26
N ARG A 68 11.21 8.06 -7.08
CA ARG A 68 11.65 9.44 -6.87
C ARG A 68 11.06 10.01 -5.57
N MET A 69 9.75 9.87 -5.35
CA MET A 69 9.09 10.33 -4.12
C MET A 69 9.68 9.66 -2.88
N HIS A 70 9.94 8.34 -2.95
CA HIS A 70 10.53 7.57 -1.87
C HIS A 70 11.93 8.08 -1.50
N ASN A 71 12.73 8.43 -2.51
CA ASN A 71 14.06 9.01 -2.28
C ASN A 71 13.98 10.38 -1.60
N GLU A 72 12.99 11.21 -1.95
CA GLU A 72 12.77 12.50 -1.27
C GLU A 72 12.28 12.31 0.17
N ALA A 73 11.32 11.42 0.42
CA ALA A 73 10.87 11.07 1.76
C ALA A 73 12.03 10.61 2.66
N ARG A 74 12.93 9.78 2.12
CA ARG A 74 14.15 9.35 2.80
C ARG A 74 15.07 10.52 3.16
N LYS A 75 15.26 11.49 2.27
CA LYS A 75 16.09 12.68 2.55
C LYS A 75 15.46 13.55 3.64
N CYS A 76 14.14 13.71 3.61
CA CYS A 76 13.37 14.46 4.59
C CYS A 76 13.21 13.73 5.93
N ARG A 77 13.61 12.46 6.01
CA ARG A 77 13.37 11.58 7.18
C ARG A 77 11.89 11.45 7.52
N ASP A 78 11.04 11.47 6.50
CA ASP A 78 9.61 11.27 6.63
C ASP A 78 9.32 9.76 6.65
N GLN A 79 9.18 9.21 7.84
CA GLN A 79 8.97 7.77 8.03
C GLN A 79 7.59 7.32 7.55
N CYS A 80 6.57 8.19 7.63
CA CYS A 80 5.22 7.89 7.17
C CYS A 80 5.23 7.72 5.64
N ALA A 81 5.68 8.74 4.93
CA ALA A 81 5.77 8.72 3.48
C ALA A 81 6.72 7.63 2.96
N LEU A 82 7.85 7.38 3.65
CA LEU A 82 8.77 6.32 3.26
C LEU A 82 8.08 4.94 3.31
N THR A 83 7.28 4.70 4.36
CA THR A 83 6.58 3.43 4.55
C THR A 83 5.42 3.27 3.57
N SER A 84 4.59 4.31 3.38
CA SER A 84 3.49 4.29 2.41
C SER A 84 4.01 4.02 0.99
N LEU A 85 5.05 4.73 0.56
CA LEU A 85 5.62 4.59 -0.78
C LEU A 85 6.26 3.22 -1.00
N THR A 86 6.88 2.65 0.04
CA THR A 86 7.41 1.27 -0.01
C THR A 86 6.28 0.27 -0.27
N LEU A 87 5.19 0.36 0.49
CA LEU A 87 4.03 -0.51 0.32
C LEU A 87 3.36 -0.31 -1.05
N ALA A 88 3.26 0.92 -1.56
CA ALA A 88 2.71 1.21 -2.88
C ALA A 88 3.55 0.58 -4.01
N ILE A 89 4.88 0.66 -3.91
CA ILE A 89 5.79 -0.01 -4.87
C ILE A 89 5.61 -1.54 -4.82
N ILE A 90 5.49 -2.12 -3.62
CA ILE A 90 5.23 -3.56 -3.45
C ILE A 90 3.90 -3.94 -4.09
N TYR A 91 2.83 -3.18 -3.82
CA TYR A 91 1.49 -3.41 -4.36
C TYR A 91 1.50 -3.47 -5.89
N LEU A 92 2.09 -2.47 -6.54
CA LEU A 92 2.14 -2.40 -8.00
C LEU A 92 2.99 -3.53 -8.61
N ARG A 93 4.13 -3.86 -8.00
CA ARG A 93 4.96 -4.99 -8.46
C ARG A 93 4.24 -6.33 -8.28
N ALA A 94 3.57 -6.53 -7.16
CA ALA A 94 2.77 -7.72 -6.91
C ALA A 94 1.65 -7.86 -7.94
N GLY A 95 0.94 -6.78 -8.24
CA GLY A 95 -0.07 -6.74 -9.31
C GLY A 95 0.48 -7.11 -10.68
N LYS A 96 1.72 -6.71 -10.99
CA LYS A 96 2.39 -7.07 -12.25
C LYS A 96 2.82 -8.54 -12.31
N ILE A 97 3.21 -9.13 -11.19
CA ILE A 97 3.57 -10.55 -11.10
C ILE A 97 2.33 -11.45 -11.14
N GLY A 98 1.21 -11.01 -10.57
CA GLY A 98 -0.05 -11.73 -10.57
C GLY A 98 -0.15 -12.77 -9.46
N ASP A 99 -0.68 -13.96 -9.77
CA ASP A 99 -1.06 -14.99 -8.80
C ASP A 99 -0.03 -15.29 -7.70
N PRO A 100 1.29 -15.44 -8.00
CA PRO A 100 2.28 -15.74 -6.96
C PRO A 100 2.42 -14.66 -5.88
N ALA A 101 2.08 -13.41 -6.20
CA ALA A 101 2.21 -12.26 -5.31
C ALA A 101 0.86 -11.76 -4.75
N LYS A 102 -0.24 -12.48 -5.00
CA LYS A 102 -1.56 -12.19 -4.40
C LYS A 102 -1.55 -12.05 -2.87
N PRO A 103 -0.77 -12.83 -2.10
CA PRO A 103 -0.71 -12.64 -0.65
C PRO A 103 -0.24 -11.24 -0.24
N ALA A 104 0.68 -10.63 -0.99
CA ALA A 104 1.14 -9.27 -0.72
C ALA A 104 0.06 -8.22 -0.97
N ILE A 105 -0.69 -8.36 -2.07
CA ILE A 105 -1.83 -7.49 -2.37
C ILE A 105 -2.87 -7.60 -1.25
N ALA A 106 -3.23 -8.82 -0.84
CA ALA A 106 -4.22 -9.06 0.20
C ALA A 106 -3.80 -8.48 1.55
N ALA A 107 -2.52 -8.62 1.93
CA ALA A 107 -2.00 -8.05 3.18
C ALA A 107 -2.07 -6.50 3.18
N ILE A 108 -1.78 -5.86 2.04
CA ILE A 108 -1.86 -4.40 1.90
C ILE A 108 -3.31 -3.93 1.95
N GLU A 109 -4.21 -4.58 1.21
CA GLU A 109 -5.63 -4.20 1.21
C GLU A 109 -6.25 -4.37 2.60
N ALA A 110 -5.96 -5.48 3.30
CA ALA A 110 -6.43 -5.69 4.67
C ALA A 110 -5.91 -4.62 5.63
N PHE A 111 -4.63 -4.24 5.51
CA PHE A 111 -4.05 -3.16 6.30
C PHE A 111 -4.75 -1.81 6.03
N VAL A 112 -5.01 -1.48 4.76
CA VAL A 112 -5.70 -0.24 4.42
C VAL A 112 -7.15 -0.25 4.89
N GLU A 113 -7.85 -1.38 4.78
CA GLU A 113 -9.23 -1.54 5.24
C GLU A 113 -9.35 -1.38 6.76
N GLU A 114 -8.40 -1.94 7.53
CA GLU A 114 -8.36 -1.83 8.99
C GLU A 114 -8.14 -0.38 9.46
N TRP A 115 -7.19 0.32 8.83
CA TRP A 115 -6.69 1.60 9.34
C TRP A 115 -7.24 2.84 8.64
N SER A 116 -7.74 2.69 7.42
CA SER A 116 -8.35 3.76 6.63
C SER A 116 -9.61 3.22 5.91
N PRO A 117 -10.62 2.75 6.65
CA PRO A 117 -11.85 2.27 6.05
C PRO A 117 -12.48 3.37 5.22
N VAL A 118 -12.92 3.04 4.00
CA VAL A 118 -13.76 3.93 3.20
C VAL A 118 -15.02 4.13 4.01
N ALA A 119 -15.33 5.38 4.39
CA ALA A 119 -16.54 5.69 5.15
C ALA A 119 -17.78 5.21 4.39
N GLY A 120 -18.23 4.01 4.73
CA GLY A 120 -19.40 3.34 4.20
C GLY A 120 -20.13 2.69 5.38
N ASP A 121 -21.27 3.28 5.73
CA ASP A 121 -22.20 2.87 6.78
C ASP A 121 -21.81 3.08 8.25
N ASP A 122 -21.62 4.36 8.62
CA ASP A 122 -22.31 4.86 9.83
C ASP A 122 -23.82 4.96 9.52
N SER A 123 -24.48 3.80 9.36
CA SER A 123 -25.93 3.76 9.53
C SER A 123 -26.19 3.93 11.02
N GLY A 124 -26.55 5.17 11.39
CA GLY A 124 -27.01 5.54 12.72
C GLY A 124 -28.26 4.75 13.09
N VAL A 125 -28.11 3.48 13.45
CA VAL A 125 -29.14 2.69 14.11
C VAL A 125 -29.21 3.20 15.54
N MET A 126 -30.05 4.23 15.69
CA MET A 126 -30.58 4.68 16.97
C MET A 126 -31.19 3.44 17.67
N PRO A 127 -30.86 3.17 18.95
CA PRO A 127 -31.52 2.10 19.68
C PRO A 127 -33.02 2.42 19.80
N PRO A 128 -33.92 1.41 19.69
CA PRO A 128 -35.35 1.65 19.77
C PRO A 128 -35.72 2.23 21.14
N PRO A 129 -36.69 3.17 21.21
CA PRO A 129 -37.12 3.72 22.48
C PRO A 129 -37.70 2.63 23.38
N PRO A 130 -37.46 2.69 24.70
CA PRO A 130 -38.04 1.75 25.64
C PRO A 130 -39.56 1.88 25.66
N ASN A 131 -40.26 0.75 25.53
CA ASN A 131 -41.68 0.63 25.87
C ASN A 131 -41.88 0.69 27.39
#